data_AF-A0A0V0H3T0-F1
#
_entry.id   AF-A0A0V0H3T0-F1
#
_cell.length_a   1.000
_cell.length_b   1.000
_cell.length_c   1.000
_cell.angle_alpha   90.00
_cell.angle_beta   90.00
_cell.angle_gamma   90.00
#
_symmetry.space_group_name_H-M   'P 1'
#
loop_
_entity.id
_entity.type
_entity.pdbx_description
1 polymer ?
#
loop_
_entity_poly.entity_id
_entity_poly.type
_entity_poly.pdbx_seq_one_letter_code
_entity_poly.pdbx_strand_id
1 'polypeptide(L)'
;MVVACAGAADSATVLSLVVAAHQTGGRVICIIGSACELIQSIESLGHNSRYVEFVTGDVNTLLMSDYREADFVLIDCNLNNCEGILQRARMMGENVSVLGYNALCMDSWRCQSFNAHLLPIGEGLLVTSNKTAKKGGNLGVSGKKSKWIVKVDKCTGEEHVFRI
;
A
#
# COMPACT_ATOMS: atom_id res chain seq x y z
N MET A 1 2.73 -10.69 -0.58
CA MET A 1 2.25 -9.37 -1.04
C MET A 1 0.84 -9.50 -1.59
N VAL A 2 -0.06 -8.60 -1.21
CA VAL A 2 -1.46 -8.58 -1.67
C VAL A 2 -1.74 -7.24 -2.34
N VAL A 3 -2.38 -7.24 -3.49
CA VAL A 3 -2.89 -6.05 -4.17
C VAL A 3 -4.41 -6.14 -4.34
N ALA A 4 -5.13 -5.07 -4.02
CA ALA A 4 -6.57 -4.95 -4.22
C ALA A 4 -6.85 -3.91 -5.30
N CYS A 5 -7.48 -4.33 -6.40
CA CYS A 5 -7.70 -3.50 -7.58
C CYS A 5 -9.14 -2.97 -7.64
N ALA A 6 -9.32 -1.71 -8.05
CA ALA A 6 -10.66 -1.14 -8.25
C ALA A 6 -11.33 -1.64 -9.54
N GLY A 7 -10.53 -2.12 -10.50
CA GLY A 7 -10.97 -2.71 -11.75
C GLY A 7 -9.99 -3.78 -12.24
N ALA A 8 -9.76 -3.83 -13.55
CA ALA A 8 -8.69 -4.67 -14.10
C ALA A 8 -7.33 -4.26 -13.51
N ALA A 9 -6.49 -5.25 -13.24
CA ALA A 9 -5.22 -5.04 -12.59
C ALA A 9 -4.25 -4.28 -13.51
N ASP A 10 -3.68 -3.19 -12.99
CA ASP A 10 -2.67 -2.41 -13.70
C ASP A 10 -1.40 -3.26 -13.90
N SER A 11 -1.08 -3.56 -15.16
CA SER A 11 0.00 -4.49 -15.48
C SER A 11 1.34 -4.01 -14.93
N ALA A 12 1.62 -2.70 -14.96
CA ALA A 12 2.87 -2.16 -14.45
C ALA A 12 2.99 -2.35 -12.93
N THR A 13 1.93 -2.03 -12.19
CA THR A 13 1.84 -2.19 -10.74
C THR A 13 1.99 -3.65 -10.34
N VAL A 14 1.22 -4.55 -10.96
CA VAL A 14 1.29 -5.99 -10.64
C VAL A 14 2.66 -6.58 -11.00
N LEU A 15 3.22 -6.24 -12.16
CA LEU A 15 4.56 -6.71 -12.55
C LEU A 15 5.64 -6.22 -11.59
N SER A 16 5.54 -4.97 -11.11
CA SER A 16 6.48 -4.46 -10.11
C SER A 16 6.44 -5.28 -8.82
N LEU A 17 5.24 -5.69 -8.37
CA LEU A 17 5.08 -6.58 -7.22
C LEU A 17 5.60 -7.98 -7.50
N VAL A 18 5.40 -8.51 -8.72
CA VAL A 18 5.94 -9.83 -9.12
C VAL A 18 7.46 -9.82 -9.04
N VAL A 19 8.10 -8.77 -9.56
CA VAL A 19 9.56 -8.62 -9.48
C VAL A 19 10.00 -8.49 -8.03
N ALA A 20 9.32 -7.68 -7.21
CA ALA A 20 9.65 -7.54 -5.80
C ALA A 20 9.49 -8.86 -5.01
N ALA A 21 8.39 -9.57 -5.23
CA ALA A 21 8.13 -10.87 -4.63
C ALA A 21 9.18 -11.91 -5.04
N HIS A 22 9.61 -11.91 -6.31
CA HIS A 22 10.69 -12.78 -6.77
C HIS A 22 12.00 -12.51 -6.03
N GLN A 23 12.33 -11.25 -5.74
CA GLN A 23 13.54 -10.88 -4.98
C GLN A 23 13.47 -11.27 -3.51
N THR A 24 12.27 -11.31 -2.92
CA THR A 24 12.07 -11.63 -1.50
C THR A 24 11.65 -13.09 -1.25
N GLY A 25 11.49 -13.90 -2.30
CA GLY A 25 10.95 -15.27 -2.19
C GLY A 25 9.47 -15.30 -1.83
N GLY A 26 8.74 -14.21 -2.05
CA GLY A 26 7.32 -14.07 -1.78
C GLY A 26 6.42 -14.47 -2.95
N ARG A 27 5.12 -14.27 -2.77
CA ARG A 27 4.09 -14.40 -3.81
C ARG A 27 3.22 -13.15 -3.90
N VAL A 28 2.59 -12.96 -5.05
CA VAL A 28 1.64 -11.87 -5.31
C VAL A 28 0.23 -12.43 -5.41
N ILE A 29 -0.65 -11.91 -4.55
CA ILE A 29 -2.09 -12.13 -4.62
C ILE A 29 -2.74 -10.89 -5.20
N CYS A 30 -3.58 -11.02 -6.23
CA CYS A 30 -4.33 -9.93 -6.83
C CYS A 30 -5.83 -10.14 -6.60
N ILE A 31 -6.43 -9.31 -5.75
CA ILE A 31 -7.86 -9.31 -5.48
C ILE A 31 -8.56 -8.42 -6.52
N ILE A 32 -9.55 -8.99 -7.21
CA ILE A 32 -10.33 -8.36 -8.28
C ILE A 32 -11.82 -8.42 -7.96
N GLY A 33 -12.59 -7.39 -8.36
CA GLY A 33 -14.01 -7.25 -8.04
C GLY A 33 -14.94 -8.14 -8.88
N SER A 34 -14.59 -8.41 -10.14
CA SER A 34 -15.46 -9.15 -11.07
C SER A 34 -14.72 -10.10 -12.01
N ALA A 35 -15.46 -11.06 -12.58
CA ALA A 35 -14.92 -11.99 -13.58
C ALA A 35 -14.49 -11.30 -14.89
N CYS A 36 -15.17 -10.22 -15.29
CA CYS A 36 -14.79 -9.46 -16.49
C CYS A 36 -13.43 -8.79 -16.31
N GLU A 37 -13.20 -8.15 -15.16
CA GLU A 37 -11.91 -7.53 -14.83
C GLU A 37 -10.81 -8.58 -14.66
N LEU A 38 -11.13 -9.77 -14.16
CA LEU A 38 -10.18 -10.87 -14.06
C LEU A 38 -9.66 -11.29 -15.45
N ILE A 39 -10.57 -11.48 -16.41
CA ILE A 39 -10.19 -11.83 -17.80
C ILE A 39 -9.30 -10.73 -18.38
N GLN A 40 -9.72 -9.47 -18.27
CA GLN A 40 -8.93 -8.33 -18.75
C GLN A 40 -7.54 -8.27 -18.10
N SER A 41 -7.44 -8.61 -16.82
CA SER A 41 -6.16 -8.63 -16.09
C SER A 41 -5.25 -9.77 -16.58
N ILE A 42 -5.80 -10.96 -16.81
CA ILE A 42 -5.03 -12.09 -17.34
C ILE A 42 -4.52 -11.76 -18.75
N GLU A 43 -5.37 -11.17 -19.59
CA GLU A 43 -5.01 -10.76 -20.94
C GLU A 43 -3.93 -9.66 -20.94
N SER A 44 -4.06 -8.65 -20.09
CA SER A 44 -3.09 -7.54 -20.00
C SER A 44 -1.72 -8.00 -19.49
N LEU A 45 -1.69 -8.94 -18.54
CA LEU A 45 -0.45 -9.53 -18.01
C LEU A 45 0.15 -10.59 -18.95
N GLY A 46 -0.64 -11.17 -19.85
CA GLY A 46 -0.21 -12.21 -20.79
C GLY A 46 0.48 -13.38 -20.09
N HIS A 47 1.67 -13.76 -20.55
CA HIS A 47 2.46 -14.83 -19.94
C HIS A 47 2.87 -14.59 -18.48
N ASN A 48 2.87 -13.33 -18.03
CA ASN A 48 3.25 -12.99 -16.65
C ASN A 48 2.13 -13.24 -15.64
N SER A 49 0.89 -13.45 -16.10
CA SER A 49 -0.25 -13.79 -15.24
C SER A 49 -0.01 -15.04 -14.38
N ARG A 50 0.82 -15.98 -14.85
CA ARG A 50 1.19 -17.20 -14.10
C ARG A 50 1.94 -16.95 -12.78
N TYR A 51 2.49 -15.75 -12.60
CA TYR A 51 3.22 -15.36 -11.38
C TYR A 51 2.32 -14.65 -10.36
N VAL A 52 1.03 -14.53 -10.67
CA VAL A 52 0.04 -13.81 -9.88
C VAL A 52 -1.09 -14.77 -9.56
N GLU A 53 -1.43 -14.89 -8.28
CA GLU A 53 -2.61 -15.62 -7.85
C GLU A 53 -3.79 -14.65 -7.82
N PHE A 54 -4.72 -14.82 -8.76
CA PHE A 54 -5.91 -13.99 -8.84
C PHE A 54 -7.03 -14.55 -7.99
N VAL A 55 -7.67 -13.67 -7.22
CA VAL A 55 -8.84 -14.02 -6.39
C VAL A 55 -9.94 -13.00 -6.59
N THR A 56 -11.17 -13.48 -6.71
CA THR A 56 -12.35 -12.61 -6.84
C THR A 56 -13.11 -12.60 -5.52
N GLY A 57 -13.50 -11.41 -5.06
CA GLY A 57 -14.31 -11.29 -3.85
C GLY A 57 -14.26 -9.91 -3.20
N ASP A 58 -14.96 -9.78 -2.07
CA ASP A 58 -14.91 -8.56 -1.26
C ASP A 58 -13.53 -8.40 -0.61
N VAL A 59 -12.89 -7.27 -0.91
CA VAL A 59 -11.54 -6.96 -0.44
C VAL A 59 -11.44 -7.00 1.09
N ASN A 60 -12.43 -6.46 1.80
CA ASN A 60 -12.37 -6.40 3.26
C ASN A 60 -12.46 -7.78 3.90
N THR A 61 -13.35 -8.62 3.39
CA THR A 61 -13.53 -9.99 3.86
C THR A 61 -12.25 -10.77 3.66
N LEU A 62 -11.71 -10.77 2.43
CA LEU A 62 -10.50 -11.51 2.06
C LEU A 62 -9.26 -11.06 2.85
N LEU A 63 -9.09 -9.74 3.06
CA LEU A 63 -8.00 -9.22 3.88
C LEU A 63 -8.13 -9.67 5.36
N MET A 64 -9.35 -9.72 5.90
CA MET A 64 -9.59 -10.10 7.29
C MET A 64 -9.60 -11.62 7.53
N SER A 65 -9.82 -12.42 6.49
CA SER A 65 -9.78 -13.89 6.54
C SER A 65 -8.47 -14.42 5.96
N ASP A 66 -8.44 -14.67 4.66
CA ASP A 66 -7.47 -15.51 3.95
C ASP A 66 -6.09 -14.85 3.85
N TYR A 67 -6.05 -13.52 3.95
CA TYR A 67 -4.84 -12.72 3.77
C TYR A 67 -4.45 -11.89 4.99
N ARG A 68 -4.93 -12.27 6.18
CA ARG A 68 -4.61 -11.58 7.43
C ARG A 68 -3.11 -11.57 7.75
N GLU A 69 -2.37 -12.57 7.28
CA GLU A 69 -0.93 -12.71 7.49
C GLU A 69 -0.08 -11.98 6.42
N ALA A 70 -0.70 -11.19 5.54
CA ALA A 70 0.04 -10.41 4.56
C ALA A 70 1.01 -9.41 5.23
N ASP A 71 2.24 -9.40 4.74
CA ASP A 71 3.32 -8.51 5.17
C ASP A 71 3.33 -7.18 4.41
N PHE A 72 2.78 -7.17 3.20
CA PHE A 72 2.68 -6.02 2.31
C PHE A 72 1.34 -6.03 1.58
N VAL A 73 0.64 -4.89 1.65
CA VAL A 73 -0.68 -4.69 1.09
C VAL A 73 -0.70 -3.41 0.28
N LEU A 74 -1.07 -3.51 -0.99
CA LEU A 74 -1.25 -2.39 -1.90
C LEU A 74 -2.73 -2.25 -2.27
N ILE A 75 -3.29 -1.05 -2.14
CA ILE A 75 -4.72 -0.81 -2.36
C ILE A 75 -4.87 0.24 -3.47
N ASP A 76 -5.70 -0.04 -4.46
CA ASP A 76 -6.14 0.97 -5.42
C ASP A 76 -7.09 1.94 -4.74
N CYS A 77 -6.71 3.22 -4.64
CA CYS A 77 -7.53 4.21 -3.98
C CYS A 77 -8.80 4.58 -4.76
N ASN A 78 -8.95 4.11 -6.01
CA ASN A 78 -10.20 4.18 -6.75
C ASN A 78 -11.26 3.18 -6.23
N LEU A 79 -10.91 2.27 -5.32
CA LEU A 79 -11.87 1.36 -4.69
C LEU A 79 -12.90 2.15 -3.87
N ASN A 80 -14.16 1.76 -4.02
CA ASN A 80 -15.23 2.24 -3.14
C ASN A 80 -14.86 1.95 -1.68
N ASN A 81 -15.03 2.95 -0.82
CA ASN A 81 -14.65 2.87 0.60
C ASN A 81 -13.16 2.54 0.84
N CYS A 82 -12.26 3.03 -0.02
CA CYS A 82 -10.80 2.88 0.14
C CYS A 82 -10.32 3.22 1.57
N GLU A 83 -10.84 4.29 2.19
CA GLU A 83 -10.49 4.66 3.57
C GLU A 83 -10.72 3.51 4.56
N GLY A 84 -11.89 2.86 4.50
CA GLY A 84 -12.21 1.73 5.36
C GLY A 84 -11.34 0.50 5.08
N ILE A 85 -10.96 0.29 3.82
CA ILE A 85 -10.07 -0.81 3.41
C ILE A 85 -8.65 -0.56 3.95
N LEU A 86 -8.10 0.64 3.76
CA LEU A 86 -6.80 1.06 4.31
C LEU A 86 -6.79 0.93 5.83
N GLN A 87 -7.86 1.34 6.52
CA GLN A 87 -7.97 1.23 7.96
C GLN A 87 -7.94 -0.23 8.41
N ARG A 88 -8.69 -1.12 7.75
CA ARG A 88 -8.71 -2.54 8.08
C ARG A 88 -7.37 -3.22 7.80
N ALA A 89 -6.75 -2.93 6.65
CA ALA A 89 -5.46 -3.50 6.29
C ALA A 89 -4.37 -3.19 7.35
N ARG A 90 -4.36 -1.97 7.90
CA ARG A 90 -3.41 -1.59 8.96
C ARG A 90 -3.61 -2.35 10.28
N MET A 91 -4.84 -2.79 10.54
CA MET A 91 -5.19 -3.54 11.74
C MET A 91 -4.87 -5.04 11.63
N MET A 92 -4.37 -5.51 10.48
CA MET A 92 -4.06 -6.94 10.27
C MET A 92 -2.88 -7.43 11.10
N GLY A 93 -1.90 -6.55 11.38
CA GLY A 93 -0.77 -6.87 12.24
C GLY A 93 0.19 -5.68 12.40
N GLU A 94 1.13 -5.76 13.35
CA GLU A 94 2.07 -4.66 13.61
C GLU A 94 3.10 -4.46 12.49
N ASN A 95 3.42 -5.54 11.74
CA ASN A 95 4.48 -5.54 10.73
C ASN A 95 3.96 -5.40 9.28
N VAL A 96 2.66 -5.17 9.08
CA VAL A 96 2.12 -5.00 7.73
C VAL A 96 2.46 -3.61 7.18
N SER A 97 3.04 -3.60 5.98
CA SER A 97 3.24 -2.38 5.20
C SER A 97 2.03 -2.17 4.29
N VAL A 98 1.26 -1.11 4.55
CA VAL A 98 0.06 -0.80 3.76
C VAL A 98 0.31 0.46 2.94
N LEU A 99 0.15 0.35 1.62
CA LEU A 99 0.26 1.44 0.66
C LEU A 99 -1.05 1.58 -0.12
N GLY A 100 -1.36 2.80 -0.55
CA GLY A 100 -2.44 3.08 -1.48
C GLY A 100 -1.90 3.77 -2.73
N TYR A 101 -2.22 3.31 -3.94
CA TYR A 101 -1.90 4.01 -5.19
C TYR A 101 -3.15 4.69 -5.75
N ASN A 102 -3.00 5.62 -6.69
CA ASN A 102 -4.06 6.52 -7.16
C ASN A 102 -4.64 7.41 -6.04
N ALA A 103 -3.87 7.69 -5.00
CA ALA A 103 -4.37 8.33 -3.78
C ALA A 103 -4.70 9.82 -3.93
N LEU A 104 -4.30 10.49 -5.01
CA LEU A 104 -4.73 11.87 -5.29
C LEU A 104 -6.22 11.95 -5.68
N CYS A 105 -6.85 10.84 -6.07
CA CYS A 105 -8.30 10.80 -6.29
C CYS A 105 -9.09 10.91 -4.97
N MET A 106 -8.45 10.68 -3.82
CA MET A 106 -9.10 10.89 -2.52
C MET A 106 -9.13 12.39 -2.22
N ASP A 107 -10.33 12.92 -1.96
CA ASP A 107 -10.49 14.30 -1.50
C ASP A 107 -9.51 14.60 -0.35
N SER A 108 -8.84 15.75 -0.45
CA SER A 108 -7.59 16.17 0.20
C SER A 108 -7.54 16.20 1.75
N TRP A 109 -8.51 15.63 2.46
CA TRP A 109 -8.71 15.79 3.91
C TRP A 109 -8.53 14.51 4.74
N ARG A 110 -8.45 13.32 4.12
CA ARG A 110 -8.46 12.03 4.84
C ARG A 110 -7.11 11.50 5.30
N CYS A 111 -5.98 12.13 4.96
CA CYS A 111 -4.66 11.58 5.30
C CYS A 111 -4.20 11.87 6.75
N GLN A 112 -4.72 12.91 7.41
CA GLN A 112 -4.28 13.29 8.77
C GLN A 112 -4.63 12.24 9.83
N SER A 113 -5.78 11.56 9.70
CA SER A 113 -6.20 10.50 10.62
C SER A 113 -5.36 9.22 10.46
N PHE A 114 -4.63 9.06 9.36
CA PHE A 114 -3.98 7.79 9.00
C PHE A 114 -2.49 7.71 9.34
N ASN A 115 -1.83 8.74 9.89
CA ASN A 115 -0.36 8.77 10.00
C ASN A 115 0.30 8.29 8.70
N ALA A 116 -0.20 8.82 7.59
CA ALA A 116 0.19 8.42 6.25
C ALA A 116 0.79 9.61 5.51
N HIS A 117 1.75 9.32 4.63
CA HIS A 117 2.41 10.30 3.79
C HIS A 117 1.92 10.12 2.35
N LEU A 118 1.31 11.16 1.79
CA LEU A 118 0.96 11.18 0.38
C LEU A 118 2.16 11.68 -0.41
N LEU A 119 2.66 10.83 -1.31
CA LEU A 119 3.76 11.13 -2.21
C LEU A 119 3.21 11.41 -3.62
N PRO A 120 3.70 12.43 -4.33
CA PRO A 120 3.26 12.77 -5.68
C PRO A 120 3.90 11.83 -6.73
N ILE A 121 3.72 10.52 -6.56
CA ILE A 121 4.20 9.49 -7.50
C ILE A 121 3.00 8.94 -8.25
N GLY A 122 3.03 9.00 -9.58
CA GLY A 122 1.88 8.64 -10.42
C GLY A 122 0.66 9.50 -10.07
N GLU A 123 -0.50 8.87 -9.95
CA GLU A 123 -1.74 9.52 -9.48
C GLU A 123 -1.83 9.57 -7.94
N GLY A 124 -0.69 9.55 -7.25
CA GLY A 124 -0.58 9.63 -5.79
C GLY A 124 -0.29 8.29 -5.15
N LEU A 125 0.71 8.26 -4.27
CA LEU A 125 1.07 7.09 -3.48
C LEU A 125 0.97 7.43 -2.00
N LEU A 126 -0.03 6.86 -1.33
CA LEU A 126 -0.21 6.94 0.11
C LEU A 126 0.63 5.86 0.80
N VAL A 127 1.61 6.27 1.60
CA VAL A 127 2.42 5.38 2.41
C VAL A 127 1.98 5.47 3.86
N THR A 128 1.42 4.38 4.40
CA THR A 128 1.00 4.37 5.80
C THR A 128 2.14 3.88 6.70
N SER A 129 2.36 4.57 7.81
CA SER A 129 3.30 4.12 8.84
C SER A 129 2.53 3.38 9.93
N ASN A 130 2.72 2.06 10.04
CA ASN A 130 2.15 1.27 11.14
C ASN A 130 2.94 1.40 12.45
N LYS A 131 3.43 2.61 12.73
CA LYS A 131 3.91 2.95 14.07
C LYS A 131 2.69 3.12 14.95
N THR A 132 2.34 2.08 15.69
CA THR A 132 1.71 2.28 16.99
C THR A 132 2.64 3.21 17.77
N ALA A 133 2.32 4.50 17.77
CA ALA A 133 2.83 5.39 18.80
C ALA A 133 2.37 4.77 20.11
N LYS A 134 3.28 4.14 20.86
CA LYS A 134 3.01 3.64 22.20
C LYS A 134 2.36 4.76 23.00
N LYS A 135 1.04 4.76 23.10
CA LYS A 135 0.29 5.60 24.03
C LYS A 135 0.27 4.81 25.33
N GLY A 136 1.39 4.86 26.06
CA GLY A 136 1.56 4.06 27.26
C GLY A 136 2.80 4.44 28.05
N GLY A 137 2.58 5.15 29.15
CA GLY A 137 3.47 5.18 30.31
C GLY A 137 4.51 6.30 30.31
N ASN A 138 4.33 7.26 31.22
CA ASN A 138 5.44 7.97 31.85
C ASN A 138 6.43 6.92 32.40
N LEU A 139 7.49 6.61 31.66
CA LEU A 139 8.74 6.08 32.19
C LEU A 139 9.87 6.59 31.32
N GLY A 140 10.64 7.51 31.90
CA GLY A 140 11.78 8.13 31.27
C GLY A 140 12.82 7.10 30.85
N VAL A 141 12.96 6.90 29.54
CA VAL A 141 14.19 6.42 28.93
C VAL A 141 14.42 7.27 27.70
N SER A 142 15.39 8.17 27.80
CA SER A 142 15.90 9.00 26.71
C SER A 142 16.60 8.13 25.66
N GLY A 143 15.83 7.41 24.84
CA GLY A 143 16.30 6.87 23.58
C GLY A 143 16.50 8.01 22.60
N LYS A 144 17.72 8.20 22.09
CA LYS A 144 18.04 9.25 21.10
C LYS A 144 17.11 9.14 19.90
N LYS A 145 16.09 10.01 19.83
CA LYS A 145 15.19 10.11 18.67
C LYS A 145 16.04 10.46 17.46
N SER A 146 15.96 9.63 16.41
CA SER A 146 16.63 9.93 15.14
C SER A 146 16.16 11.30 14.65
N LYS A 147 17.11 12.21 14.40
CA LYS A 147 16.81 13.54 13.91
C LYS A 147 16.89 13.48 12.39
N TRP A 148 15.80 13.85 11.73
CA TRP A 148 15.74 13.95 10.28
C TRP A 148 15.77 15.42 9.90
N ILE A 149 16.59 15.75 8.90
CA ILE A 149 16.68 17.09 8.34
C ILE A 149 16.22 16.98 6.89
N VAL A 150 15.19 17.75 6.55
CA VAL A 150 14.71 17.92 5.18
C VAL A 150 15.16 19.29 4.68
N LYS A 151 15.82 19.31 3.52
CA LYS A 151 16.24 20.54 2.85
C LYS A 151 15.67 20.54 1.44
N VAL A 152 14.90 21.57 1.10
CA VAL A 152 14.35 21.76 -0.24
C VAL A 152 15.21 22.76 -0.98
N ASP A 153 15.74 22.37 -2.15
CA ASP A 153 16.44 23.29 -3.04
C ASP A 153 15.45 24.29 -3.63
N LYS A 154 15.77 25.59 -3.54
CA LYS A 154 14.85 26.67 -3.96
C LYS A 154 14.81 26.86 -5.47
N CYS A 155 15.82 26.40 -6.20
CA CYS A 155 15.94 26.55 -7.64
C CYS A 155 15.37 25.34 -8.38
N THR A 156 15.62 24.12 -7.87
CA THR A 156 15.18 22.87 -8.50
C THR A 156 13.90 22.30 -7.90
N GLY A 157 13.59 22.65 -6.64
CA GLY A 157 12.50 22.03 -5.88
C GLY A 157 12.83 20.63 -5.36
N GLU A 158 14.07 20.14 -5.54
CA GLU A 158 14.49 18.82 -5.07
C GLU A 158 14.55 18.76 -3.54
N GLU A 159 14.05 17.67 -2.97
CA GLU A 159 14.08 17.42 -1.52
C GLU A 159 15.25 16.49 -1.15
N HIS A 160 16.09 16.95 -0.22
CA HIS A 160 17.18 16.16 0.35
C HIS A 160 16.87 15.80 1.81
N VAL A 161 16.93 14.51 2.12
CA VAL A 161 16.60 13.97 3.44
C VAL A 161 17.84 13.35 4.08
N PHE A 162 18.25 13.88 5.23
CA PHE A 162 19.42 13.41 5.98
C PHE A 162 19.00 12.83 7.34
N ARG A 163 19.68 11.76 7.74
CA ARG A 163 19.58 11.20 9.10
C ARG A 163 20.84 11.57 9.89
N ILE A 164 20.65 12.15 11.07
CA ILE A 164 21.71 12.49 12.03
C ILE A 164 21.46 11.85 13.40
#